data_AF-Q31QS2-F1
#
_entry.id   AF-Q31QS2-F1
#
_cell.length_a   1.000
_cell.length_b   1.000
_cell.length_c   1.000
_cell.angle_alpha   90.00
_cell.angle_beta   90.00
_cell.angle_gamma   90.00
#
_symmetry.space_group_name_H-M   'P 1'
#
loop_
_entity.id
_entity.type
_entity.pdbx_description
1 polymer ?
#
loop_
_entity_poly.entity_id
_entity_poly.type
_entity_poly.pdbx_seq_one_letter_code
_entity_poly.pdbx_strand_id
1 'polypeptide(L)'
;MSIISLDTRVKVGNTDYALSELFELVDQQTSDYGTSLNALKQAVVSGDLTIIQQVLQNSAAALRSLASLQNTLEKVLTLDLADPAQPEHVFIVEDSRGATELKLYKSHYTIGKADSCDIRLHSIYASRQHATLVRFLTENGEVRYRLIDGDPETSRRSANGTYVNNRSITECDLKHYDQILFGADVKATYFYLSPQFRSLTGLQDPTVSLSPDSTTEFEA
;
A
#
# COMPACT_ATOMS: atom_id res chain seq x y z
N MET A 1 12.77 -13.18 5.77
CA MET A 1 12.82 -11.82 6.34
C MET A 1 12.90 -10.87 5.17
N SER A 2 11.80 -10.18 4.83
CA SER A 2 11.80 -9.21 3.74
C SER A 2 12.56 -7.97 4.20
N ILE A 3 13.67 -7.66 3.54
CA ILE A 3 14.48 -6.49 3.82
C ILE A 3 13.77 -5.34 3.09
N ILE A 4 13.17 -4.43 3.85
CA ILE A 4 12.57 -3.22 3.26
C ILE A 4 13.73 -2.36 2.74
N SER A 5 13.73 -2.06 1.43
CA SER A 5 14.74 -1.20 0.83
C SER A 5 14.63 0.23 1.37
N LEU A 6 15.78 0.86 1.67
CA LEU A 6 15.82 2.25 2.15
C LEU A 6 15.28 3.27 1.12
N ASP A 7 15.18 2.89 -0.15
CA ASP A 7 14.61 3.73 -1.22
C ASP A 7 13.08 3.70 -1.27
N THR A 8 12.43 2.90 -0.42
CA THR A 8 10.96 2.85 -0.35
C THR A 8 10.42 4.22 0.01
N ARG A 9 9.52 4.77 -0.81
CA ARG A 9 8.92 6.09 -0.57
C ARG A 9 7.65 6.00 0.26
N VAL A 10 7.51 6.92 1.21
CA VAL A 10 6.40 7.03 2.16
C VAL A 10 5.93 8.48 2.16
N LYS A 11 4.63 8.69 1.94
CA LYS A 11 4.03 10.01 2.09
C LYS A 11 3.83 10.35 3.55
N VAL A 12 4.34 11.52 3.93
CA VAL A 12 4.10 12.18 5.20
C VAL A 12 3.41 13.51 4.91
N GLY A 13 2.11 13.57 5.19
CA GLY A 13 1.28 14.71 4.78
C GLY A 13 1.24 14.84 3.25
N ASN A 14 1.67 15.98 2.71
CA ASN A 14 1.70 16.24 1.27
C ASN A 14 3.06 15.93 0.61
N THR A 15 4.06 15.54 1.40
CA THR A 15 5.43 15.37 0.93
C THR A 15 5.77 13.89 0.88
N ASP A 16 6.50 13.47 -0.15
CA ASP A 16 6.87 12.08 -0.39
C ASP A 16 8.35 11.89 -0.04
N TYR A 17 8.64 11.09 0.98
CA TYR A 17 9.99 10.90 1.51
C TYR A 17 10.47 9.48 1.25
N ALA A 18 11.73 9.28 0.87
CA ALA A 18 12.36 7.96 0.97
C ALA A 18 12.53 7.55 2.44
N LEU A 19 12.51 6.25 2.74
CA LEU A 19 12.78 5.76 4.11
C LEU A 19 14.18 6.19 4.58
N SER A 20 15.18 6.22 3.70
CA SER A 20 16.51 6.79 3.99
C SER A 20 16.43 8.24 4.45
N GLU A 21 15.68 9.08 3.73
CA GLU A 21 15.47 10.50 4.07
C GLU A 21 14.78 10.64 5.43
N LEU A 22 13.78 9.79 5.72
CA LEU A 22 13.12 9.77 7.02
C LEU A 22 14.06 9.33 8.14
N PHE A 23 14.92 8.33 7.89
CA PHE A 23 15.93 7.90 8.87
C PHE A 23 16.96 8.99 9.13
N GLU A 24 17.47 9.67 8.10
CA GLU A 24 18.37 10.81 8.27
C GLU A 24 17.72 11.96 9.02
N LEU A 25 16.44 12.26 8.73
CA LEU A 25 15.66 13.25 9.46
C LEU A 25 15.52 12.89 10.94
N VAL A 26 15.23 11.63 11.26
CA VAL A 26 15.15 11.15 12.66
C VAL A 26 16.52 11.24 13.33
N ASP A 27 17.58 10.82 12.66
CA ASP A 27 18.94 10.83 13.20
C ASP A 27 19.42 12.27 13.46
N GLN A 28 19.18 13.19 12.52
CA GLN A 28 19.47 14.62 12.68
C GLN A 28 18.71 15.22 13.87
N GLN A 29 17.42 14.92 14.01
CA GLN A 29 16.58 15.47 15.06
C GLN A 29 16.93 14.91 16.45
N THR A 30 17.34 13.65 16.54
CA THR A 30 17.82 13.05 17.79
C THR A 30 19.22 13.57 18.18
N SER A 31 20.09 13.83 17.20
CA SER A 31 21.41 14.46 17.41
C SER A 31 21.30 15.92 17.89
N ASP A 32 20.41 16.70 17.28
CA ASP A 32 20.11 18.09 17.68
C ASP A 32 19.56 18.17 19.11
N TYR A 33 18.75 17.19 19.50
CA TYR A 33 18.27 17.05 20.88
C TYR A 33 19.40 16.75 21.86
N GLY A 34 20.29 15.79 21.55
CA GLY A 34 21.43 15.47 22.40
C GLY A 34 22.37 16.66 22.61
N THR A 35 22.60 17.44 21.55
CA THR A 35 23.41 18.66 21.59
C THR A 35 22.75 19.74 22.45
N SER A 36 21.44 19.94 22.29
CA SER A 36 20.65 20.89 23.07
C SER A 36 20.64 20.54 24.56
N LEU A 37 20.54 19.25 24.91
CA LEU A 37 20.57 18.77 26.29
C LEU A 37 21.94 19.01 26.94
N ASN A 38 23.02 18.79 26.21
CA ASN A 38 24.38 19.05 26.70
C ASN A 38 24.65 20.55 26.87
N ALA A 39 24.19 21.40 25.94
CA ALA A 39 24.27 22.85 26.07
C ALA A 39 23.49 23.35 27.29
N LEU A 40 22.32 22.78 27.56
CA LEU A 40 21.50 23.15 28.73
C LEU A 40 22.17 22.72 30.04
N LYS A 41 22.78 21.53 30.09
CA LYS A 41 23.61 21.09 31.23
C LYS A 41 24.77 22.07 31.48
N GLN A 42 25.47 22.50 30.44
CA GLN A 42 26.58 23.45 30.58
C GLN A 42 26.11 24.85 31.00
N ALA A 43 24.99 25.33 30.47
CA ALA A 43 24.40 26.61 30.85
C ALA A 43 23.91 26.62 32.32
N VAL A 44 23.36 25.51 32.80
CA VAL A 44 22.97 25.37 34.21
C VAL A 44 24.20 25.38 35.11
N VAL A 45 25.30 24.75 34.68
CA VAL A 45 26.58 24.74 35.42
C VAL A 45 27.23 26.14 35.44
N SER A 46 27.05 26.96 34.39
CA SER A 46 27.62 28.31 34.34
C SER A 46 26.89 29.34 35.22
N GLY A 47 25.67 29.03 35.68
CA GLY A 47 24.91 29.87 36.61
C GLY A 47 24.37 31.19 36.02
N ASP A 48 24.53 31.40 34.71
CA ASP A 48 24.08 32.60 34.02
C ASP A 48 22.63 32.44 33.52
N LEU A 49 21.71 33.16 34.18
CA LEU A 49 20.28 33.17 33.88
C LEU A 49 19.95 33.52 32.43
N THR A 50 20.74 34.39 31.80
CA THR A 50 20.53 34.84 30.42
C THR A 50 20.90 33.74 29.42
N ILE A 51 22.00 33.04 29.68
CA ILE A 51 22.43 31.89 28.88
C ILE A 51 21.44 30.73 29.05
N ILE A 52 20.97 30.48 30.28
CA ILE A 52 19.95 29.47 30.56
C ILE A 52 18.65 29.75 29.81
N GLN A 53 18.17 31.00 29.81
CA GLN A 53 16.96 31.40 29.07
C GLN A 53 17.11 31.23 27.56
N GLN A 54 18.26 31.63 27.00
CA GLN A 54 18.52 31.47 25.57
C GLN A 54 18.59 29.99 25.16
N VAL A 55 19.27 29.16 25.94
CA VAL A 55 19.38 27.72 25.67
C VAL A 55 18.03 27.02 25.84
N LEU A 56 17.20 27.43 26.82
CA LEU A 56 15.82 26.95 26.98
C LEU A 56 14.94 27.29 25.78
N GLN A 57 15.03 28.50 25.23
CA GLN A 57 14.27 28.88 24.03
C GLN A 57 14.68 28.07 22.80
N ASN A 58 15.98 27.88 22.61
CA ASN A 58 16.52 27.10 21.49
C ASN A 58 16.14 25.61 21.61
N SER A 59 16.23 25.03 22.81
CA SER A 59 15.85 23.64 23.07
C SER A 59 14.33 23.41 23.00
N ALA A 60 13.51 24.44 23.26
CA ALA A 60 12.06 24.37 23.03
C ALA A 60 11.69 24.25 21.55
N ALA A 61 12.49 24.78 20.61
CA ALA A 61 12.27 24.57 19.18
C ALA A 61 12.56 23.12 18.77
N ALA A 62 13.67 22.54 19.27
CA ALA A 62 14.02 21.15 19.06
C ALA A 62 12.95 20.18 19.64
N LEU A 63 12.45 20.45 20.84
CA LEU A 63 11.36 19.67 21.46
C LEU A 63 10.05 19.73 20.66
N ARG A 64 9.69 20.89 20.09
CA ARG A 64 8.52 21.00 19.22
C ARG A 64 8.70 20.23 17.92
N SER A 65 9.91 20.21 17.38
CA SER A 65 10.26 19.42 16.19
C SER A 65 10.15 17.93 16.45
N LEU A 66 10.65 17.44 17.59
CA LEU A 66 10.49 16.05 18.05
C LEU A 66 9.03 15.65 18.24
N ALA A 67 8.20 16.52 18.86
CA ALA A 67 6.77 16.27 19.00
C ALA A 67 6.03 16.24 17.65
N SER A 68 6.47 17.06 16.69
CA SER A 68 5.97 17.03 15.31
C SER A 68 6.36 15.72 14.60
N LEU A 69 7.58 15.24 14.84
CA LEU A 69 8.08 13.97 14.32
C LEU A 69 7.34 12.77 14.94
N GLN A 70 7.06 12.81 16.24
CA GLN A 70 6.24 11.81 16.91
C GLN A 70 4.81 11.79 16.34
N ASN A 71 4.15 12.94 16.22
CA ASN A 71 2.83 13.04 15.58
C ASN A 71 2.84 12.59 14.11
N THR A 72 3.95 12.82 13.42
CA THR A 72 4.17 12.38 12.04
C THR A 72 4.32 10.87 11.97
N LEU A 73 5.13 10.27 12.84
CA LEU A 73 5.28 8.82 12.94
C LEU A 73 3.98 8.16 13.37
N GLU A 74 3.26 8.74 14.34
CA GLU A 74 1.91 8.31 14.71
C GLU A 74 0.95 8.43 13.53
N LYS A 75 1.01 9.50 12.71
CA LYS A 75 0.22 9.63 11.47
C LYS A 75 0.61 8.62 10.38
N VAL A 76 1.89 8.26 10.27
CA VAL A 76 2.36 7.23 9.33
C VAL A 76 1.96 5.84 9.82
N LEU A 77 1.98 5.59 11.13
CA LEU A 77 1.50 4.37 11.78
C LEU A 77 -0.03 4.27 11.76
N THR A 78 -0.72 5.41 11.78
CA THR A 78 -2.18 5.58 11.60
C THR A 78 -2.55 5.99 10.17
N LEU A 79 -1.70 5.73 9.18
CA LEU A 79 -2.15 5.47 7.80
C LEU A 79 -2.92 4.14 7.81
N ASP A 80 -4.00 4.17 8.58
CA ASP A 80 -4.89 3.08 8.91
C ASP A 80 -5.90 3.05 7.76
N LEU A 81 -5.65 2.15 6.82
CA LEU A 81 -6.49 1.01 6.48
C LEU A 81 -8.01 0.99 6.73
N ALA A 82 -8.58 1.93 7.46
CA ALA A 82 -9.96 1.96 7.89
C ALA A 82 -10.59 3.35 7.82
N ASP A 83 -9.99 4.36 7.17
CA ASP A 83 -10.72 5.59 6.85
C ASP A 83 -11.93 5.21 5.99
N PRO A 84 -13.18 5.38 6.49
CA PRO A 84 -14.37 5.04 5.73
C PRO A 84 -14.51 5.85 4.45
N ALA A 85 -13.80 6.98 4.32
CA ALA A 85 -13.79 7.84 3.15
C ALA A 85 -12.76 7.43 2.08
N GLN A 86 -11.89 6.45 2.33
CA GLN A 86 -10.90 6.01 1.33
C GLN A 86 -11.39 4.83 0.49
N PRO A 87 -11.05 4.75 -0.80
CA PRO A 87 -11.32 3.57 -1.61
C PRO A 87 -10.69 2.30 -1.02
N GLU A 88 -11.42 1.20 -1.09
CA GLU A 88 -10.94 -0.12 -0.67
C GLU A 88 -10.37 -0.87 -1.87
N HIS A 89 -9.23 -1.52 -1.64
CA HIS A 89 -8.54 -2.33 -2.64
C HIS A 89 -8.73 -3.80 -2.28
N VAL A 90 -9.47 -4.54 -3.10
CA VAL A 90 -9.75 -5.97 -2.87
C VAL A 90 -9.15 -6.78 -4.00
N PHE A 91 -8.46 -7.86 -3.64
CA PHE A 91 -7.84 -8.79 -4.57
C PHE A 91 -8.39 -10.18 -4.28
N ILE A 92 -9.19 -10.71 -5.21
CA ILE A 92 -9.79 -12.04 -5.07
C ILE A 92 -8.95 -13.00 -5.89
N VAL A 93 -8.39 -14.02 -5.25
CA VAL A 93 -7.63 -15.10 -5.92
C VAL A 93 -8.50 -16.34 -5.99
N GLU A 94 -8.63 -16.90 -7.17
CA GLU A 94 -9.34 -18.13 -7.45
C GLU A 94 -8.32 -19.17 -7.94
N ASP A 95 -8.11 -20.22 -7.14
CA ASP A 95 -7.21 -21.33 -7.46
C ASP A 95 -7.85 -22.69 -7.15
N SER A 96 -7.04 -23.75 -7.20
CA SER A 96 -7.50 -25.13 -6.94
C SER A 96 -8.16 -25.36 -5.57
N ARG A 97 -7.99 -24.45 -4.60
CA ARG A 97 -8.62 -24.52 -3.28
C ARG A 97 -9.85 -23.63 -3.13
N GLY A 98 -10.23 -22.89 -4.18
CA GLY A 98 -11.38 -21.99 -4.20
C GLY A 98 -10.99 -20.51 -4.25
N ALA A 99 -11.96 -19.66 -3.93
CA ALA A 99 -11.80 -18.21 -3.94
C ALA A 99 -11.37 -17.69 -2.56
N THR A 100 -10.33 -16.87 -2.52
CA THR A 100 -9.86 -16.16 -1.32
C THR A 100 -9.87 -14.66 -1.58
N GLU A 101 -10.58 -13.92 -0.73
CA GLU A 101 -10.61 -12.46 -0.75
C GLU A 101 -9.49 -11.89 0.11
N LEU A 102 -8.74 -10.92 -0.43
CA LEU A 102 -7.65 -10.25 0.25
C LEU A 102 -7.81 -8.73 0.15
N LYS A 103 -7.86 -8.05 1.28
CA LYS A 103 -7.79 -6.57 1.32
C LYS A 103 -6.33 -6.14 1.19
N LEU A 104 -6.05 -5.27 0.22
CA LEU A 104 -4.71 -4.78 -0.07
C LEU A 104 -4.44 -3.45 0.65
N TYR A 105 -3.32 -3.40 1.35
CA TYR A 105 -2.96 -2.27 2.19
C TYR A 105 -1.47 -2.03 2.39
N LYS A 106 -0.68 -3.10 2.30
CA LYS A 106 0.78 -2.99 2.34
C LYS A 106 1.26 -2.22 1.11
N SER A 107 2.42 -1.59 1.23
CA SER A 107 3.10 -0.97 0.09
C SER A 107 3.51 -1.99 -0.98
N HIS A 108 3.65 -3.25 -0.58
CA HIS A 108 4.20 -4.31 -1.41
C HIS A 108 3.57 -5.66 -1.04
N TYR A 109 3.24 -6.47 -2.05
CA TYR A 109 2.86 -7.87 -1.89
C TYR A 109 3.60 -8.75 -2.89
N THR A 110 4.18 -9.84 -2.40
CA THR A 110 4.70 -10.91 -3.25
C THR A 110 3.61 -11.94 -3.56
N ILE A 111 3.49 -12.35 -4.82
CA ILE A 111 2.51 -13.32 -5.29
C ILE A 111 3.23 -14.54 -5.87
N GLY A 112 2.89 -15.75 -5.43
CA GLY A 112 3.49 -16.96 -5.99
C GLY A 112 3.17 -18.22 -5.20
N LYS A 113 3.67 -19.38 -5.65
CA LYS A 113 3.40 -20.66 -5.00
C LYS A 113 4.26 -20.95 -3.78
N ALA A 114 5.32 -20.18 -3.55
CA ALA A 114 6.17 -20.36 -2.39
C ALA A 114 5.45 -19.92 -1.12
N ASP A 115 5.67 -20.66 -0.03
CA ASP A 115 5.13 -20.38 1.30
C ASP A 115 5.59 -19.04 1.88
N SER A 116 6.65 -18.46 1.30
CA SER A 116 7.19 -17.15 1.66
C SER A 116 6.45 -15.97 1.01
N CYS A 117 5.55 -16.22 0.05
CA CYS A 117 4.81 -15.15 -0.62
C CYS A 117 3.66 -14.63 0.25
N ASP A 118 3.43 -13.32 0.22
CA ASP A 118 2.30 -12.69 0.93
C ASP A 118 0.95 -13.20 0.42
N ILE A 119 0.84 -13.39 -0.90
CA ILE A 119 -0.32 -13.95 -1.58
C ILE A 119 0.09 -15.29 -2.19
N ARG A 120 -0.26 -16.36 -1.48
CA ARG A 120 0.10 -17.72 -1.88
C ARG A 120 -0.88 -18.25 -2.93
N LEU A 121 -0.33 -18.73 -4.05
CA LEU A 121 -1.08 -19.38 -5.12
C LEU A 121 -0.96 -20.91 -5.02
N HIS A 122 -2.08 -21.62 -5.07
CA HIS A 122 -2.09 -23.08 -5.08
C HIS A 122 -2.19 -23.63 -6.50
N SER A 123 -1.06 -23.57 -7.20
CA SER A 123 -0.92 -24.07 -8.57
C SER A 123 0.50 -24.51 -8.88
N ILE A 124 0.60 -25.54 -9.73
CA ILE A 124 1.87 -26.00 -10.28
C ILE A 124 2.41 -25.05 -11.36
N TYR A 125 1.52 -24.33 -12.05
CA TYR A 125 1.83 -23.41 -13.15
C TYR A 125 2.30 -22.04 -12.65
N ALA A 126 2.05 -21.71 -11.38
CA ALA A 126 2.62 -20.53 -10.76
C ALA A 126 4.14 -20.70 -10.50
N SER A 127 4.89 -19.59 -10.55
CA SER A 127 6.30 -19.55 -10.16
C SER A 127 6.40 -19.39 -8.65
N ARG A 128 7.57 -19.71 -8.06
CA ARG A 128 7.78 -19.58 -6.60
C ARG A 128 7.45 -18.15 -6.13
N GLN A 129 8.02 -17.17 -6.80
CA GLN A 129 7.60 -15.77 -6.80
C GLN A 129 7.24 -15.47 -8.25
N HIS A 130 5.96 -15.28 -8.53
CA HIS A 130 5.40 -15.14 -9.87
C HIS A 130 5.15 -13.69 -10.23
N ALA A 131 4.64 -12.88 -9.30
CA ALA A 131 4.38 -11.48 -9.54
C ALA A 131 4.52 -10.66 -8.27
N THR A 132 4.56 -9.34 -8.42
CA THR A 132 4.68 -8.40 -7.32
C THR A 132 3.65 -7.29 -7.50
N LEU A 133 2.89 -6.98 -6.45
CA LEU A 133 2.05 -5.78 -6.39
C LEU A 133 2.82 -4.68 -5.66
N VAL A 134 2.90 -3.51 -6.28
CA VAL A 134 3.51 -2.31 -5.72
C VAL A 134 2.46 -1.22 -5.61
N ARG A 135 2.25 -0.73 -4.39
CA ARG A 135 1.38 0.41 -4.11
C ARG A 135 2.08 1.69 -4.57
N PHE A 136 1.36 2.55 -5.27
CA PHE A 136 1.85 3.87 -5.65
C PHE A 136 0.75 4.93 -5.51
N LEU A 137 1.14 6.19 -5.56
CA LEU A 137 0.24 7.33 -5.52
C LEU A 137 0.18 7.96 -6.91
N THR A 138 -1.04 8.17 -7.39
CA THR A 138 -1.29 8.93 -8.61
C THR A 138 -1.01 10.42 -8.40
N GLU A 139 -0.90 11.17 -9.50
CA GLU A 139 -0.79 12.64 -9.48
C GLU A 139 -1.95 13.30 -8.71
N ASN A 140 -3.13 12.68 -8.74
CA ASN A 140 -4.33 13.17 -8.04
C ASN A 140 -4.34 12.81 -6.54
N GLY A 141 -3.31 12.16 -6.03
CA GLY A 141 -3.22 11.73 -4.63
C GLY A 141 -3.96 10.43 -4.32
N GLU A 142 -4.60 9.78 -5.31
CA GLU A 142 -5.22 8.47 -5.11
C GLU A 142 -4.18 7.37 -4.97
N VAL A 143 -4.46 6.42 -4.09
CA VAL A 143 -3.67 5.19 -3.93
C VAL A 143 -4.08 4.19 -5.00
N ARG A 144 -3.10 3.57 -5.66
CA ARG A 144 -3.29 2.52 -6.69
C ARG A 144 -2.25 1.42 -6.54
N TYR A 145 -2.47 0.32 -7.26
CA TYR A 145 -1.54 -0.80 -7.30
C TYR A 145 -1.07 -1.06 -8.74
N ARG A 146 0.23 -1.28 -8.87
CA ARG A 146 0.88 -1.77 -10.09
C ARG A 146 1.21 -3.24 -9.91
N LEU A 147 0.84 -4.06 -10.86
CA LEU A 147 1.26 -5.45 -10.95
C LEU A 147 2.50 -5.53 -11.83
N ILE A 148 3.52 -6.24 -11.36
CA ILE A 148 4.79 -6.48 -12.05
C ILE A 148 4.96 -7.99 -12.19
N ASP A 149 5.32 -8.46 -13.39
CA ASP A 149 5.65 -9.87 -13.62
C ASP A 149 7.02 -10.20 -13.04
N GLY A 150 7.04 -11.13 -12.10
CA GLY A 150 8.24 -11.53 -11.38
C GLY A 150 8.63 -10.61 -10.22
N ASP A 151 9.93 -10.55 -9.98
CA ASP A 151 10.55 -9.81 -8.89
C ASP A 151 11.28 -8.56 -9.44
N PRO A 152 10.87 -7.34 -9.05
CA PRO A 152 11.49 -6.11 -9.53
C PRO A 152 12.95 -5.95 -9.08
N GLU A 153 13.33 -6.48 -7.91
CA GLU A 153 14.69 -6.34 -7.38
C GLU A 153 15.68 -7.25 -8.12
N THR A 154 15.29 -8.50 -8.36
CA THR A 154 16.15 -9.47 -9.05
C THR A 154 15.98 -9.48 -10.58
N SER A 155 15.01 -8.71 -11.10
CA SER A 155 14.61 -8.68 -12.52
C SER A 155 14.24 -10.06 -13.09
N ARG A 156 13.90 -11.03 -12.23
CA ARG A 156 13.52 -12.38 -12.63
C ARG A 156 12.03 -12.42 -12.92
N ARG A 157 11.68 -12.72 -14.17
CA ARG A 157 10.29 -12.91 -14.61
C ARG A 157 9.73 -14.27 -14.21
N SER A 158 8.41 -14.40 -14.24
CA SER A 158 7.75 -15.68 -14.06
C SER A 158 7.99 -16.59 -15.28
N ALA A 159 7.91 -17.92 -15.07
CA ALA A 159 8.16 -18.88 -16.14
C ALA A 159 7.06 -18.88 -17.23
N ASN A 160 5.80 -18.63 -16.84
CA ASN A 160 4.65 -18.67 -17.74
C ASN A 160 4.14 -17.28 -18.14
N GLY A 161 4.74 -16.22 -17.59
CA GLY A 161 4.26 -14.85 -17.75
C GLY A 161 3.01 -14.56 -16.91
N THR A 162 2.83 -13.28 -16.62
CA THR A 162 1.60 -12.74 -16.03
C THR A 162 0.75 -12.11 -17.13
N TYR A 163 -0.57 -12.32 -17.08
CA TYR A 163 -1.51 -11.74 -18.04
C TYR A 163 -2.56 -10.92 -17.33
N VAL A 164 -2.86 -9.72 -17.85
CA VAL A 164 -3.97 -8.89 -17.40
C VAL A 164 -4.93 -8.70 -18.58
N ASN A 165 -6.20 -9.06 -18.39
CA ASN A 165 -7.23 -9.03 -19.43
C ASN A 165 -6.76 -9.72 -20.73
N ASN A 166 -6.19 -10.91 -20.59
CA ASN A 166 -5.61 -11.76 -21.64
C ASN A 166 -4.42 -11.17 -22.41
N ARG A 167 -3.79 -10.11 -21.89
CA ARG A 167 -2.57 -9.52 -22.46
C ARG A 167 -1.39 -9.79 -21.54
N SER A 168 -0.29 -10.29 -22.10
CA SER A 168 0.95 -10.48 -21.32
C SER A 168 1.49 -9.11 -20.90
N ILE A 169 1.91 -9.00 -19.65
CA ILE A 169 2.45 -7.77 -19.07
C ILE A 169 3.84 -8.01 -18.51
N THR A 170 4.66 -6.95 -18.53
CA THR A 170 5.85 -6.84 -17.67
C THR A 170 5.52 -6.03 -16.42
N GLU A 171 4.76 -4.95 -16.61
CA GLU A 171 4.15 -4.15 -15.56
C GLU A 171 2.80 -3.63 -16.04
N CYS A 172 1.85 -3.41 -15.13
CA CYS A 172 0.52 -2.91 -15.43
C CYS A 172 -0.11 -2.24 -14.21
N ASP A 173 -0.57 -0.99 -14.37
CA ASP A 173 -1.37 -0.32 -13.35
C ASP A 173 -2.78 -0.90 -13.32
N LEU A 174 -3.15 -1.50 -12.20
CA LEU A 174 -4.42 -2.22 -12.07
C LEU A 174 -5.61 -1.26 -11.96
N LYS A 175 -6.65 -1.57 -12.73
CA LYS A 175 -7.93 -0.87 -12.77
C LYS A 175 -9.02 -1.74 -12.17
N HIS A 176 -10.09 -1.09 -11.73
CA HIS A 176 -11.26 -1.80 -11.21
C HIS A 176 -11.71 -2.90 -12.18
N TYR A 177 -11.90 -4.09 -11.65
CA TYR A 177 -12.33 -5.30 -12.35
C TYR A 177 -11.31 -5.93 -13.31
N ASP A 178 -10.04 -5.54 -13.24
CA ASP A 178 -9.00 -6.21 -14.02
C ASP A 178 -8.87 -7.68 -13.61
N GLN A 179 -8.81 -8.56 -14.62
CA GLN A 179 -8.63 -9.99 -14.45
C GLN A 179 -7.18 -10.36 -14.74
N ILE A 180 -6.57 -11.08 -13.81
CA ILE A 180 -5.17 -11.47 -13.85
C ILE A 180 -5.07 -12.99 -13.94
N LEU A 181 -4.17 -13.50 -14.78
CA LEU A 181 -3.87 -14.93 -14.88
C LEU A 181 -2.39 -15.16 -14.55
N PHE A 182 -2.14 -16.11 -13.66
CA PHE A 182 -0.80 -16.51 -13.19
C PHE A 182 -0.41 -17.92 -13.66
N GLY A 183 -0.96 -18.35 -14.79
CA GLY A 183 -0.88 -19.71 -15.30
C GLY A 183 -2.24 -20.17 -15.84
N ALA A 184 -2.37 -21.49 -16.03
CA ALA A 184 -3.58 -22.08 -16.63
C ALA A 184 -4.78 -22.21 -15.67
N ASP A 185 -4.53 -22.31 -14.37
CA ASP A 185 -5.49 -22.72 -13.34
C ASP A 185 -5.62 -21.73 -12.17
N VAL A 186 -4.98 -20.55 -12.28
CA VAL A 186 -5.08 -19.49 -11.28
C VAL A 186 -5.49 -18.19 -11.93
N LYS A 187 -6.57 -17.64 -11.40
CA LYS A 187 -7.08 -16.32 -11.76
C LYS A 187 -7.10 -15.44 -10.52
N ALA A 188 -6.88 -14.15 -10.72
CA ALA A 188 -7.25 -13.15 -9.72
C ALA A 188 -8.08 -12.06 -10.35
N THR A 189 -8.90 -11.39 -9.54
CA THR A 189 -9.67 -10.22 -9.95
C THR A 189 -9.42 -9.10 -8.94
N TYR A 190 -9.05 -7.94 -9.45
CA TYR A 190 -8.80 -6.76 -8.64
C TYR A 190 -9.99 -5.82 -8.64
N PHE A 191 -10.44 -5.39 -7.47
CA PHE A 191 -11.51 -4.43 -7.28
C PHE A 191 -10.98 -3.19 -6.59
N TYR A 192 -11.34 -2.04 -7.15
CA TYR A 192 -11.17 -0.72 -6.53
C TYR A 192 -12.56 -0.21 -6.16
N LEU A 193 -12.94 -0.36 -4.89
CA LEU A 193 -14.28 -0.06 -4.40
C LEU A 193 -14.27 1.33 -3.77
N SER A 194 -14.97 2.28 -4.38
CA SER A 194 -15.14 3.57 -3.72
C SER A 194 -15.97 3.40 -2.44
N PRO A 195 -15.81 4.30 -1.44
CA PRO A 195 -16.53 4.25 -0.16
C PRO A 195 -18.03 3.99 -0.26
N GLN A 196 -18.66 4.51 -1.32
CA GLN A 196 -20.10 4.39 -1.56
C GLN A 196 -20.57 2.99 -1.98
N PHE A 197 -19.65 2.08 -2.37
CA PHE A 197 -19.97 0.71 -2.80
C PHE A 197 -19.49 -0.37 -1.83
N ARG A 198 -19.15 -0.01 -0.57
CA ARG A 198 -18.68 -0.93 0.48
C ARG A 198 -19.70 -1.97 0.94
N SER A 199 -20.89 -2.01 0.34
CA SER A 199 -21.93 -2.98 0.63
C SER A 199 -22.42 -3.66 -0.65
N LEU A 200 -22.03 -4.92 -0.84
CA LEU A 200 -22.65 -5.83 -1.81
C LEU A 200 -24.12 -6.15 -1.45
N THR A 201 -24.66 -5.60 -0.36
CA THR A 201 -26.09 -5.63 -0.05
C THR A 201 -26.89 -4.60 -0.86
N GLY A 202 -26.23 -3.74 -1.64
CA GLY A 202 -26.85 -2.67 -2.45
C GLY A 202 -26.90 -2.91 -3.96
N LEU A 203 -26.34 -4.00 -4.49
CA LEU A 203 -26.55 -4.38 -5.90
C LEU A 203 -27.86 -5.17 -6.05
N GLN A 204 -28.98 -4.51 -5.76
CA GLN A 204 -30.20 -4.81 -6.50
C GLN A 204 -30.09 -4.01 -7.78
N ASP A 205 -29.73 -4.67 -8.88
CA ASP A 205 -29.86 -4.14 -10.23
C ASP A 205 -31.25 -3.52 -10.40
N PRO A 206 -31.39 -2.20 -10.57
CA PRO A 206 -32.63 -1.60 -11.01
C PRO A 206 -32.50 -1.41 -12.52
N THR A 207 -32.44 -2.50 -13.29
CA THR A 207 -32.90 -2.64 -14.70
C THR A 207 -32.49 -4.02 -15.22
N VAL A 208 -33.15 -5.07 -14.73
CA VAL A 208 -33.52 -6.19 -15.60
C VAL A 208 -35.00 -6.43 -15.35
N SER A 209 -35.83 -5.62 -16.00
CA SER A 209 -37.24 -5.95 -16.17
C SER A 209 -37.33 -7.12 -17.14
N LEU A 210 -37.23 -8.35 -16.60
CA LEU A 210 -37.84 -9.50 -17.24
C LEU A 210 -39.35 -9.25 -17.22
N SER A 211 -39.89 -8.77 -18.34
CA SER A 211 -41.33 -8.87 -18.61
C SER A 211 -41.66 -10.34 -18.87
N PRO A 212 -42.55 -10.98 -18.09
CA PRO A 212 -43.20 -12.22 -18.50
C PRO A 212 -44.37 -11.87 -19.46
N ASP A 213 -44.77 -12.85 -20.27
CA ASP A 213 -45.74 -12.82 -21.37
C ASP A 213 -45.24 -12.20 -22.70
N SER A 214 -45.13 -13.00 -23.76
CA SER A 214 -46.28 -13.65 -24.38
C SER A 214 -45.93 -14.99 -25.01
N THR A 215 -46.63 -16.03 -24.55
CA THR A 215 -46.91 -17.25 -25.31
C THR A 215 -48.00 -16.98 -26.36
N THR A 216 -48.04 -17.79 -27.42
CA THR A 216 -49.04 -17.88 -28.52
C THR A 216 -49.00 -16.73 -29.54
N GLU A 217 -48.93 -16.94 -30.87
CA GLU A 217 -49.62 -17.94 -31.71
C GLU A 217 -48.73 -18.45 -32.86
N PHE A 218 -48.77 -19.77 -33.10
CA PHE A 218 -48.52 -20.36 -34.41
C PHE A 218 -49.91 -20.68 -34.97
N GLU A 219 -50.31 -20.02 -36.05
CA GLU A 219 -51.39 -20.50 -36.91
C GLU A 219 -50.92 -20.62 -38.36
N ALA A 220 -51.23 -21.81 -38.89
CA ALA A 220 -51.35 -22.27 -40.29
C ALA A 220 -50.12 -22.21 -41.21
#